data_AF-Q2TUP6-F1
#
_entry.id   AF-Q2TUP6-F1
#
_cell.length_a   1.000
_cell.length_b   1.000
_cell.length_c   1.000
_cell.angle_alpha   90.00
_cell.angle_beta   90.00
_cell.angle_gamma   90.00
#
_symmetry.space_group_name_H-M   'P 1'
#
loop_
_entity.id
_entity.type
_entity.pdbx_description
1 polymer ?
#
loop_
_entity_poly.entity_id
_entity_poly.type
_entity_poly.pdbx_seq_one_letter_code
_entity_poly.pdbx_strand_id
1 'polypeptide(L)'
;MNVHFPQDEISRAEAYSIVNANKQYTVPTSGDPIRGLIQDHIVSATLLTKRDTFLSKEEYQNLVYSACISSFSGTSHGCNSQSKVAICKEDSLFVSLPPAVWKPVPLWTGKQVITTILDYITRGSLPFSMKKLGRVPAIYWGRESWELEVVIQNNELVCGVIDKAQFGKYGLVHVVHELYGADAAGRLLSVFSRLFTCFMQAEIERREKLAKAKEEGDKAHAQFLGKDAKEIDLGKIEEEIEKILRSKGESSSARLDRLMSGALNKITSEVNGSVFPDGLRKPFLKNCLSLMTLTGAKGGMVNFTQISSLLGQQELEGKRVPRMISGKTLPCFSPWDIQPRAGGFISDRFLTGLRPQEYYFHCMAGRDGLVDTAVKTSRSGYLQRCLIKNLECLTVFYDHTVRDSDGSVIQFCYGEDGVDVTKSSCLTGFEILAANQKLLSQKLCKEKFNDFTDRKLARKSSSASVCDATDIPEKLKEKAHKYIYKLSEKEKHLWKLRKPKKFLDLLRVKYISSLAEPGEAVGVVAGQSVGEPS
;
A
#
# COMPACT_ATOMS: atom_id res chain seq x y z
N MET A 1 -4.86 24.81 -3.46
CA MET A 1 -5.63 24.06 -4.47
C MET A 1 -6.53 25.05 -5.17
N ASN A 2 -6.55 25.08 -6.50
CA ASN A 2 -7.49 25.92 -7.24
C ASN A 2 -8.82 25.18 -7.34
N VAL A 3 -9.92 25.91 -7.19
CA VAL A 3 -11.27 25.36 -7.37
C VAL A 3 -11.82 25.91 -8.68
N HIS A 4 -12.00 25.02 -9.65
CA HIS A 4 -12.60 25.36 -10.93
C HIS A 4 -14.06 24.91 -10.93
N PHE A 5 -14.98 25.80 -11.32
CA PHE A 5 -16.42 25.54 -11.30
C PHE A 5 -16.95 25.49 -12.74
N PRO A 6 -17.25 24.28 -13.28
CA PRO A 6 -17.81 24.12 -14.63
C PRO A 6 -19.15 24.85 -14.78
N GLN A 7 -19.34 25.56 -15.89
CA GLN A 7 -20.57 26.32 -16.16
C GLN A 7 -21.59 25.57 -17.03
N ASP A 8 -21.12 24.62 -17.85
CA ASP A 8 -21.96 23.88 -18.80
C ASP A 8 -22.28 22.46 -18.33
N GLU A 9 -23.43 21.92 -18.74
CA GLU A 9 -23.85 20.56 -18.39
C GLU A 9 -22.92 19.47 -18.95
N ILE A 10 -22.30 19.71 -20.11
CA ILE A 10 -21.34 18.78 -20.72
C ILE A 10 -20.11 18.64 -19.80
N SER A 11 -19.52 19.77 -19.40
CA SER A 11 -18.38 19.78 -18.49
C SER A 11 -18.75 19.24 -17.11
N ARG A 12 -19.98 19.44 -16.63
CA ARG A 12 -20.48 18.79 -15.41
C ARG A 12 -20.53 17.27 -15.57
N ALA A 13 -21.04 16.76 -16.68
CA ALA A 13 -21.10 15.32 -16.95
C ALA A 13 -19.70 14.68 -17.00
N GLU A 14 -18.73 15.33 -17.65
CA GLU A 14 -17.32 14.91 -17.67
C GLU A 14 -16.71 14.91 -16.27
N ALA A 15 -16.95 15.97 -15.49
CA ALA A 15 -16.44 16.07 -14.13
C ALA A 15 -16.98 14.95 -13.21
N TYR A 16 -18.27 14.62 -13.32
CA TYR A 16 -18.89 13.56 -12.50
C TYR A 16 -18.53 12.14 -12.95
N SER A 17 -18.32 11.94 -14.26
CA SER A 17 -18.19 10.59 -14.85
C SER A 17 -16.76 10.19 -15.14
N ILE A 18 -15.87 11.13 -15.51
CA ILE A 18 -14.51 10.86 -15.97
C ILE A 18 -13.49 11.35 -14.93
N VAL A 19 -13.54 12.64 -14.56
CA VAL A 19 -12.54 13.29 -13.68
C VAL A 19 -12.81 13.02 -12.20
N ASN A 20 -13.94 12.41 -11.86
CA ASN A 20 -14.34 12.12 -10.49
C ASN A 20 -13.27 11.28 -9.77
N ALA A 21 -12.90 11.71 -8.56
CA ALA A 21 -11.91 11.06 -7.72
C ALA A 21 -12.21 9.57 -7.46
N ASN A 22 -13.47 9.14 -7.49
CA ASN A 22 -13.81 7.71 -7.35
C ASN A 22 -13.30 6.90 -8.53
N LYS A 23 -13.39 7.44 -9.75
CA LYS A 23 -12.92 6.79 -10.98
C LYS A 23 -11.39 6.80 -11.08
N GLN A 24 -10.76 7.83 -10.50
CA GLN A 24 -9.30 7.96 -10.39
C GLN A 24 -8.76 7.21 -9.16
N TYR A 25 -9.10 5.92 -9.02
CA TYR A 25 -8.64 5.09 -7.89
C TYR A 25 -7.23 4.53 -8.11
N THR A 26 -6.91 4.12 -9.34
CA THR A 26 -5.64 3.51 -9.75
C THR A 26 -4.79 4.46 -10.59
N VAL A 27 -3.45 4.41 -10.43
CA VAL A 27 -2.52 5.14 -11.31
C VAL A 27 -2.48 4.47 -12.69
N PRO A 28 -2.53 5.23 -13.79
CA PRO A 28 -2.23 4.70 -15.13
C PRO A 28 -0.79 4.18 -15.30
N THR A 29 0.17 4.65 -14.50
CA THR A 29 1.59 4.24 -14.57
C THR A 29 1.80 2.76 -14.29
N SER A 30 1.13 2.21 -13.27
CA SER A 30 1.36 0.84 -12.78
C SER A 30 0.09 0.04 -12.46
N GLY A 31 -1.08 0.69 -12.56
CA GLY A 31 -2.36 0.12 -12.13
C GLY A 31 -2.51 0.00 -10.61
N ASP A 32 -1.62 0.64 -9.84
CA ASP A 32 -1.64 0.57 -8.38
C ASP A 32 -2.65 1.57 -7.78
N PRO A 33 -3.30 1.22 -6.65
CA PRO A 33 -4.25 2.13 -6.01
C PRO A 33 -3.53 3.33 -5.38
N ILE A 34 -4.03 4.54 -5.66
CA ILE A 34 -3.55 5.81 -5.10
C ILE A 34 -4.32 6.16 -3.83
N ARG A 35 -5.63 5.90 -3.85
CA ARG A 35 -6.53 6.30 -2.76
C ARG A 35 -6.55 5.24 -1.66
N GLY A 36 -6.22 5.65 -0.45
CA GLY A 36 -6.24 4.80 0.73
C GLY A 36 -6.30 5.61 2.01
N LEU A 37 -6.56 4.95 3.12
CA LEU A 37 -6.49 5.58 4.44
C LEU A 37 -5.04 5.63 4.92
N ILE A 38 -4.72 6.65 5.72
CA ILE A 38 -3.34 6.95 6.14
C ILE A 38 -3.26 7.13 7.66
N GLN A 39 -2.04 7.00 8.20
CA GLN A 39 -1.70 7.39 9.58
C GLN A 39 -2.62 6.77 10.64
N ASP A 40 -3.37 7.60 11.36
CA ASP A 40 -4.21 7.21 12.51
C ASP A 40 -5.25 6.17 12.14
N HIS A 41 -5.80 6.24 10.92
CA HIS A 41 -6.74 5.25 10.42
C HIS A 41 -6.14 3.85 10.34
N ILE A 42 -4.87 3.74 9.95
CA ILE A 42 -4.17 2.46 9.87
C ILE A 42 -3.94 1.91 11.29
N VAL A 43 -3.49 2.76 12.22
CA VAL A 43 -3.31 2.37 13.62
C VAL A 43 -4.65 1.92 14.23
N SER A 44 -5.69 2.71 14.04
CA SER A 44 -7.04 2.40 14.51
C SER A 44 -7.57 1.10 13.91
N ALA A 45 -7.36 0.86 12.61
CA ALA A 45 -7.79 -0.36 11.95
C ALA A 45 -7.14 -1.58 12.61
N THR A 46 -5.84 -1.48 12.90
CA THR A 46 -5.11 -2.58 13.55
C THR A 46 -5.55 -2.81 14.98
N LEU A 47 -5.82 -1.75 15.74
CA LEU A 47 -6.30 -1.83 17.11
C LEU A 47 -7.76 -2.30 17.21
N LEU A 48 -8.60 -1.97 16.23
CA LEU A 48 -9.96 -2.47 16.17
C LEU A 48 -9.99 -3.95 15.78
N THR A 49 -9.18 -4.35 14.80
CA THR A 49 -9.24 -5.72 14.22
C THR A 49 -8.37 -6.75 14.91
N LYS A 50 -7.54 -6.37 15.91
CA LYS A 50 -6.82 -7.35 16.75
C LYS A 50 -7.78 -8.28 17.50
N ARG A 51 -7.33 -9.50 17.80
CA ARG A 51 -8.11 -10.52 18.51
C ARG A 51 -8.66 -10.07 19.87
N ASP A 52 -7.89 -9.25 20.60
CA ASP A 52 -8.21 -8.84 21.97
C ASP A 52 -9.28 -7.74 22.06
N THR A 53 -9.80 -7.27 20.93
CA THR A 53 -10.80 -6.19 20.92
C THR A 53 -12.21 -6.77 20.98
N PHE A 54 -12.78 -6.73 22.18
CA PHE A 54 -14.18 -7.03 22.46
C PHE A 54 -14.95 -5.75 22.74
N LEU A 55 -16.16 -5.68 22.21
CA LEU A 55 -17.06 -4.53 22.29
C LEU A 55 -18.37 -4.97 22.93
N SER A 56 -18.94 -4.08 23.75
CA SER A 56 -20.31 -4.25 24.24
C SER A 56 -21.32 -4.05 23.11
N LYS A 57 -22.58 -4.44 23.33
CA LYS A 57 -23.66 -4.23 22.37
C LYS A 57 -23.80 -2.75 21.98
N GLU A 58 -23.73 -1.86 22.97
CA GLU A 58 -23.88 -0.42 22.80
C GLU A 58 -22.73 0.17 21.99
N GLU A 59 -21.49 -0.22 22.30
CA GLU A 59 -20.29 0.22 21.57
C GLU A 59 -20.34 -0.26 20.11
N TYR A 60 -20.70 -1.53 19.89
CA TYR A 60 -20.85 -2.10 18.55
C TYR A 60 -21.90 -1.34 17.73
N GLN A 61 -23.09 -1.12 18.30
CA GLN A 61 -24.17 -0.41 17.61
C GLN A 61 -23.81 1.04 17.31
N ASN A 62 -23.18 1.73 18.27
CA ASN A 62 -22.75 3.12 18.09
C ASN A 62 -21.69 3.24 16.99
N LEU A 63 -20.69 2.35 16.96
CA LEU A 63 -19.65 2.36 15.93
C LEU A 63 -20.20 2.06 14.52
N VAL A 64 -21.09 1.08 14.40
CA VAL A 64 -21.70 0.74 13.10
C VAL A 64 -22.59 1.90 12.62
N TYR A 65 -23.40 2.46 13.52
CA TYR A 65 -24.29 3.57 13.20
C TYR A 65 -23.48 4.80 12.76
N SER A 66 -22.52 5.26 13.57
CA SER A 66 -21.70 6.44 13.26
C SER A 66 -20.92 6.31 11.95
N ALA A 67 -20.45 5.11 11.61
CA ALA A 67 -19.77 4.86 10.36
C ALA A 67 -20.71 4.94 9.14
N CYS A 68 -21.95 4.47 9.26
CA CYS A 68 -22.88 4.29 8.14
C CYS A 68 -23.87 5.45 7.89
N ILE A 69 -24.19 6.29 8.88
CA ILE A 69 -25.20 7.38 8.80
C ILE A 69 -25.07 8.27 7.55
N SER A 70 -23.85 8.68 7.17
CA SER A 70 -23.66 9.61 6.04
C SER A 70 -23.62 8.95 4.65
N SER A 71 -23.67 7.62 4.55
CA SER A 71 -23.83 6.98 3.24
C SER A 71 -25.25 7.13 2.67
N PHE A 72 -26.17 7.74 3.45
CA PHE A 72 -27.56 8.01 3.08
C PHE A 72 -27.79 9.34 2.33
N SER A 73 -26.73 10.03 1.90
CA SER A 73 -26.88 11.24 1.07
C SER A 73 -27.30 10.87 -0.37
N GLY A 74 -28.59 10.57 -0.54
CA GLY A 74 -29.42 10.88 -1.70
C GLY A 74 -28.87 10.60 -3.09
N THR A 75 -29.27 9.45 -3.66
CA THR A 75 -29.86 9.45 -5.00
C THR A 75 -31.04 10.41 -4.98
N SER A 76 -30.82 11.67 -5.37
CA SER A 76 -31.87 12.67 -5.55
C SER A 76 -32.70 12.33 -6.80
N HIS A 77 -33.55 11.30 -6.71
CA HIS A 77 -34.72 11.24 -7.56
C HIS A 77 -35.77 12.19 -6.97
N GLY A 78 -35.92 13.35 -7.61
CA GLY A 78 -37.03 14.29 -7.48
C GLY A 78 -37.69 14.43 -6.11
N CYS A 79 -37.10 15.23 -5.21
CA CYS A 79 -37.85 15.78 -4.09
C CYS A 79 -38.07 17.27 -4.32
N ASN A 80 -39.33 17.67 -4.41
CA ASN A 80 -39.76 19.05 -4.57
C ASN A 80 -39.09 19.94 -3.51
N SER A 81 -38.52 21.05 -3.98
CA SER A 81 -38.00 22.14 -3.20
C SER A 81 -39.09 22.70 -2.29
N GLN A 82 -39.13 22.30 -1.00
CA GLN A 82 -39.74 23.08 0.12
C GLN A 82 -39.67 22.42 1.52
N SER A 83 -39.16 21.20 1.70
CA SER A 83 -39.05 20.60 3.04
C SER A 83 -37.63 20.73 3.62
N LYS A 84 -37.45 21.61 4.61
CA LYS A 84 -36.19 21.82 5.39
C LYS A 84 -35.76 20.63 6.25
N VAL A 85 -36.48 19.51 6.19
CA VAL A 85 -36.14 18.25 6.85
C VAL A 85 -36.37 17.14 5.83
N ALA A 86 -35.28 16.51 5.37
CA ALA A 86 -35.37 15.28 4.61
C ALA A 86 -35.73 14.16 5.60
N ILE A 87 -37.01 13.82 5.70
CA ILE A 87 -37.46 12.60 6.37
C ILE A 87 -37.16 11.45 5.40
N CYS A 88 -36.04 10.76 5.60
CA CYS A 88 -35.68 9.54 4.89
C CYS A 88 -36.73 8.46 5.19
N LYS A 89 -37.49 8.02 4.18
CA LYS A 89 -38.54 6.99 4.31
C LYS A 89 -38.06 5.55 4.14
N GLU A 90 -36.76 5.30 4.23
CA GLU A 90 -36.20 3.94 4.29
C GLU A 90 -35.15 3.86 5.41
N ASP A 91 -35.61 3.75 6.65
CA ASP A 91 -34.79 3.22 7.74
C ASP A 91 -34.47 1.75 7.43
N SER A 92 -33.48 1.56 6.57
CA SER A 92 -33.01 0.27 6.08
C SER A 92 -32.33 -0.50 7.22
N LEU A 93 -33.16 -1.24 7.98
CA LEU A 93 -32.84 -2.14 9.08
C LEU A 93 -31.37 -2.60 9.03
N PHE A 94 -30.56 -2.10 9.95
CA PHE A 94 -29.23 -2.65 10.18
C PHE A 94 -29.40 -4.08 10.69
N VAL A 95 -28.99 -5.06 9.89
CA VAL A 95 -28.92 -6.45 10.32
C VAL A 95 -27.70 -6.57 11.22
N SER A 96 -27.90 -6.47 12.53
CA SER A 96 -26.84 -6.71 13.50
C SER A 96 -26.45 -8.19 13.50
N LEU A 97 -25.16 -8.47 13.48
CA LEU A 97 -24.65 -9.83 13.62
C LEU A 97 -24.86 -10.34 15.05
N PRO A 98 -25.02 -11.66 15.26
CA PRO A 98 -25.03 -12.24 16.60
C PRO A 98 -23.68 -12.03 17.31
N PRO A 99 -23.67 -11.95 18.65
CA PRO A 99 -22.43 -11.78 19.40
C PRO A 99 -21.51 -13.00 19.21
N ALA A 100 -20.20 -12.75 19.19
CA ALA A 100 -19.20 -13.82 19.13
C ALA A 100 -19.12 -14.61 20.44
N VAL A 101 -19.31 -13.92 21.58
CA VAL A 101 -19.33 -14.51 22.92
C VAL A 101 -20.71 -14.32 23.52
N TRP A 102 -21.37 -15.40 23.92
CA TRP A 102 -22.73 -15.36 24.49
C TRP A 102 -22.76 -15.30 26.01
N LYS A 103 -21.80 -15.95 26.68
CA LYS A 103 -21.66 -15.98 28.15
C LYS A 103 -20.20 -15.67 28.52
N PRO A 104 -19.92 -14.97 29.63
CA PRO A 104 -20.86 -14.48 30.65
C PRO A 104 -21.66 -13.23 30.23
N VAL A 105 -21.14 -12.43 29.29
CA VAL A 105 -21.79 -11.22 28.76
C VAL A 105 -21.74 -11.30 27.22
N PRO A 106 -22.80 -10.87 26.51
CA PRO A 106 -22.77 -10.81 25.05
C PRO A 106 -21.73 -9.79 24.58
N LEU A 107 -20.69 -10.26 23.88
CA LEU A 107 -19.61 -9.43 23.34
C LEU A 107 -19.43 -9.65 21.83
N TRP A 108 -19.16 -8.55 21.13
CA TRP A 108 -18.84 -8.53 19.71
C TRP A 108 -17.34 -8.30 19.52
N THR A 109 -16.78 -8.80 18.43
CA THR A 109 -15.39 -8.52 18.07
C THR A 109 -15.29 -7.32 17.14
N GLY A 110 -14.16 -6.63 17.12
CA GLY A 110 -13.94 -5.56 16.14
C GLY A 110 -13.95 -6.06 14.67
N LYS A 111 -13.64 -7.34 14.43
CA LYS A 111 -13.76 -7.97 13.10
C LYS A 111 -15.23 -8.10 12.66
N GLN A 112 -16.16 -8.31 13.59
CA GLN A 112 -17.61 -8.33 13.29
C GLN A 112 -18.12 -6.94 12.88
N VAL A 113 -17.55 -5.85 13.41
CA VAL A 113 -17.87 -4.48 12.97
C VAL A 113 -17.55 -4.31 11.49
N ILE A 114 -16.36 -4.74 11.06
CA ILE A 114 -15.96 -4.69 9.65
C ILE A 114 -16.89 -5.53 8.78
N THR A 115 -17.23 -6.75 9.21
CA THR A 115 -18.16 -7.63 8.49
C THR A 115 -19.51 -6.95 8.27
N THR A 116 -20.07 -6.34 9.31
CA THR A 116 -21.35 -5.62 9.26
C THR A 116 -21.30 -4.46 8.24
N ILE A 117 -20.17 -3.75 8.18
CA ILE A 117 -19.97 -2.66 7.23
C ILE A 117 -19.84 -3.17 5.80
N LEU A 118 -19.14 -4.30 5.58
CA LEU A 118 -19.03 -4.92 4.27
C LEU A 118 -20.41 -5.38 3.77
N ASP A 119 -21.21 -5.99 4.63
CA ASP A 119 -22.59 -6.36 4.32
C ASP A 119 -23.45 -5.13 4.01
N TYR A 120 -23.29 -4.03 4.75
CA TYR A 120 -23.97 -2.77 4.49
C TYR A 120 -23.64 -2.19 3.10
N ILE A 121 -22.37 -2.19 2.71
CA ILE A 121 -21.91 -1.61 1.44
C ILE A 121 -22.28 -2.49 0.24
N THR A 122 -22.30 -3.80 0.44
CA THR A 122 -22.58 -4.79 -0.61
C THR A 122 -24.07 -5.17 -0.68
N ARG A 123 -24.94 -4.45 0.03
CA ARG A 123 -26.40 -4.62 -0.02
C ARG A 123 -26.90 -4.70 -1.47
N GLY A 124 -27.68 -5.75 -1.77
CA GLY A 124 -28.22 -6.02 -3.11
C GLY A 124 -27.26 -6.71 -4.08
N SER A 125 -26.05 -7.06 -3.65
CA SER A 125 -25.08 -7.85 -4.42
C SER A 125 -24.65 -9.11 -3.67
N LEU A 126 -24.09 -10.09 -4.39
CA LEU A 126 -23.55 -11.31 -3.78
C LEU A 126 -22.30 -10.99 -2.94
N PRO A 127 -22.07 -11.68 -1.82
CA PRO A 127 -20.89 -11.44 -1.00
C PRO A 127 -19.59 -11.90 -1.70
N PHE A 128 -18.46 -11.34 -1.29
CA PHE A 128 -17.15 -11.65 -1.87
C PHE A 128 -16.22 -12.38 -0.89
N SER A 129 -15.20 -13.03 -1.45
CA SER A 129 -14.13 -13.69 -0.69
C SER A 129 -12.75 -13.27 -1.19
N MET A 130 -11.80 -13.10 -0.27
CA MET A 130 -10.42 -12.77 -0.59
C MET A 130 -9.43 -13.26 0.48
N LYS A 131 -8.18 -13.40 0.07
CA LYS A 131 -7.04 -13.69 0.94
C LYS A 131 -5.88 -12.77 0.61
N LYS A 132 -5.26 -12.19 1.63
CA LYS A 132 -4.10 -11.30 1.46
C LYS A 132 -3.23 -11.29 2.71
N LEU A 133 -1.91 -11.39 2.52
CA LEU A 133 -0.96 -11.21 3.60
C LEU A 133 -0.90 -9.75 4.06
N GLY A 134 -0.93 -9.56 5.37
CA GLY A 134 -0.61 -8.31 6.04
C GLY A 134 0.89 -8.03 6.04
N ARG A 135 1.22 -6.81 6.44
CA ARG A 135 2.56 -6.26 6.60
C ARG A 135 3.21 -6.67 7.93
N VAL A 136 2.44 -6.82 9.01
CA VAL A 136 2.98 -7.15 10.34
C VAL A 136 3.34 -8.63 10.41
N PRO A 137 4.63 -9.01 10.60
CA PRO A 137 5.04 -10.41 10.66
C PRO A 137 4.36 -11.18 11.80
N ALA A 138 4.11 -12.48 11.58
CA ALA A 138 3.47 -13.36 12.55
C ALA A 138 4.19 -13.39 13.93
N ILE A 139 5.52 -13.23 13.93
CA ILE A 139 6.36 -13.23 15.14
C ILE A 139 5.88 -12.20 16.17
N TYR A 140 5.42 -11.03 15.72
CA TYR A 140 4.94 -9.96 16.61
C TYR A 140 3.62 -10.27 17.32
N TRP A 141 2.88 -11.27 16.85
CA TRP A 141 1.59 -11.68 17.40
C TRP A 141 1.67 -12.92 18.29
N GLY A 142 2.84 -13.58 18.39
CA GLY A 142 3.07 -14.78 19.21
C GLY A 142 3.14 -16.08 18.41
N ARG A 143 3.51 -17.18 19.08
CA ARG A 143 3.96 -18.45 18.48
C ARG A 143 2.92 -19.24 17.65
N GLU A 144 1.66 -18.83 17.59
CA GLU A 144 0.61 -19.52 16.82
C GLU A 144 -0.42 -18.55 16.21
N SER A 145 0.04 -17.37 15.79
CA SER A 145 -0.87 -16.34 15.29
C SER A 145 -1.13 -16.46 13.78
N TRP A 146 -2.40 -16.62 13.44
CA TRP A 146 -2.92 -16.54 12.07
C TRP A 146 -3.23 -15.10 11.65
N GLU A 147 -2.94 -14.10 12.51
CA GLU A 147 -3.27 -12.67 12.26
C GLU A 147 -2.46 -12.03 11.12
N LEU A 148 -1.44 -12.71 10.59
CA LEU A 148 -0.69 -12.27 9.41
C LEU A 148 -1.54 -12.33 8.14
N GLU A 149 -2.41 -13.33 7.99
CA GLU A 149 -3.20 -13.49 6.77
C GLU A 149 -4.61 -12.94 6.96
N VAL A 150 -4.97 -11.94 6.17
CA VAL A 150 -6.32 -11.38 6.12
C VAL A 150 -7.17 -12.25 5.22
N VAL A 151 -8.16 -12.91 5.82
CA VAL A 151 -9.09 -13.82 5.14
C VAL A 151 -10.51 -13.29 5.32
N ILE A 152 -11.12 -12.92 4.20
CA ILE A 152 -12.54 -12.56 4.13
C ILE A 152 -13.25 -13.66 3.35
N GLN A 153 -14.28 -14.24 3.95
CA GLN A 153 -15.07 -15.30 3.33
C GLN A 153 -16.54 -14.91 3.38
N ASN A 154 -17.16 -14.76 2.21
CA ASN A 154 -18.54 -14.31 2.09
C ASN A 154 -18.82 -13.02 2.91
N ASN A 155 -18.01 -11.98 2.72
CA ASN A 155 -18.01 -10.72 3.48
C ASN A 155 -17.61 -10.81 4.97
N GLU A 156 -17.46 -12.00 5.54
CA GLU A 156 -17.04 -12.16 6.93
C GLU A 156 -15.52 -12.07 7.07
N LEU A 157 -15.05 -11.14 7.90
CA LEU A 157 -13.63 -11.05 8.27
C LEU A 157 -13.31 -12.12 9.31
N VAL A 158 -12.87 -13.28 8.84
CA VAL A 158 -12.61 -14.46 9.68
C VAL A 158 -11.26 -14.33 10.39
N CYS A 159 -10.23 -13.90 9.66
CA CYS A 159 -8.86 -13.86 10.17
C CYS A 159 -8.09 -12.63 9.69
N GLY A 160 -7.08 -12.24 10.46
CA GLY A 160 -6.13 -11.20 10.11
C GLY A 160 -6.48 -9.80 10.60
N VAL A 161 -5.44 -8.98 10.68
CA VAL A 161 -5.55 -7.57 11.08
C VAL A 161 -5.50 -6.67 9.83
N ILE A 162 -6.35 -5.66 9.80
CA ILE A 162 -6.34 -4.67 8.72
C ILE A 162 -5.21 -3.68 8.95
N ASP A 163 -4.20 -3.70 8.08
CA ASP A 163 -3.08 -2.78 8.06
C ASP A 163 -2.94 -2.05 6.71
N LYS A 164 -1.84 -1.31 6.50
CA LYS A 164 -1.60 -0.58 5.26
C LYS A 164 -1.65 -1.46 4.01
N ALA A 165 -1.31 -2.75 4.10
CA ALA A 165 -1.33 -3.64 2.94
C ALA A 165 -2.75 -3.84 2.38
N GLN A 166 -3.77 -3.75 3.24
CA GLN A 166 -5.17 -3.89 2.83
C GLN A 166 -5.72 -2.68 2.07
N PHE A 167 -5.03 -1.54 2.11
CA PHE A 167 -5.33 -0.37 1.29
C PHE A 167 -4.45 -0.28 0.02
N GLY A 168 -3.53 -1.25 -0.17
CA GLY A 168 -2.62 -1.32 -1.32
C GLY A 168 -3.10 -2.28 -2.42
N LYS A 169 -2.18 -2.66 -3.32
CA LYS A 169 -2.46 -3.56 -4.45
C LYS A 169 -2.97 -4.93 -3.97
N TYR A 170 -4.09 -5.38 -4.53
CA TYR A 170 -4.82 -6.58 -4.11
C TYR A 170 -5.28 -6.59 -2.64
N GLY A 171 -5.34 -5.41 -2.01
CA GLY A 171 -5.92 -5.25 -0.68
C GLY A 171 -7.45 -5.21 -0.73
N LEU A 172 -8.07 -5.19 0.45
CA LEU A 172 -9.52 -5.13 0.66
C LEU A 172 -10.22 -4.08 -0.22
N VAL A 173 -9.76 -2.83 -0.19
CA VAL A 173 -10.44 -1.74 -0.91
C VAL A 173 -10.30 -1.92 -2.43
N HIS A 174 -9.16 -2.41 -2.90
CA HIS A 174 -8.93 -2.68 -4.31
C HIS A 174 -9.78 -3.85 -4.82
N VAL A 175 -9.94 -4.92 -4.02
CA VAL A 175 -10.86 -6.02 -4.37
C VAL A 175 -12.31 -5.51 -4.45
N VAL A 176 -12.73 -4.63 -3.54
CA VAL A 176 -14.06 -4.02 -3.59
C VAL A 176 -14.21 -3.10 -4.82
N HIS A 177 -13.18 -2.33 -5.17
CA HIS A 177 -13.15 -1.53 -6.39
C HIS A 177 -13.35 -2.39 -7.63
N GLU A 178 -12.66 -3.52 -7.71
CA GLU A 178 -12.76 -4.44 -8.84
C GLU A 178 -14.14 -5.09 -8.94
N LEU A 179 -14.65 -5.59 -7.81
CA LEU A 179 -15.86 -6.42 -7.78
C LEU A 179 -17.16 -5.61 -7.80
N TYR A 180 -17.19 -4.46 -7.12
CA TYR A 180 -18.40 -3.63 -6.95
C TYR A 180 -18.30 -2.26 -7.63
N GLY A 181 -17.11 -1.89 -8.12
CA GLY A 181 -16.86 -0.64 -8.83
C GLY A 181 -16.31 0.49 -7.95
N ALA A 182 -15.88 1.55 -8.64
CA ALA A 182 -15.28 2.75 -8.06
C ALA A 182 -16.10 3.41 -6.94
N ASP A 183 -17.42 3.53 -7.11
CA ASP A 183 -18.27 4.24 -6.16
C ASP A 183 -18.47 3.45 -4.86
N ALA A 184 -18.51 2.11 -4.95
CA ALA A 184 -18.56 1.26 -3.76
C ALA A 184 -17.25 1.35 -2.96
N ALA A 185 -16.10 1.36 -3.62
CA ALA A 185 -14.80 1.55 -2.98
C ALA A 185 -14.67 2.95 -2.35
N GLY A 186 -15.15 4.00 -3.02
CA GLY A 186 -15.20 5.35 -2.48
C GLY A 186 -16.04 5.43 -1.21
N ARG A 187 -17.25 4.85 -1.21
CA ARG A 187 -18.10 4.76 -0.02
C ARG A 187 -17.44 3.96 1.11
N LEU A 188 -16.79 2.85 0.79
CA LEU A 188 -16.05 2.04 1.77
C LEU A 188 -14.95 2.85 2.47
N LEU A 189 -14.14 3.60 1.71
CA LEU A 189 -13.10 4.47 2.27
C LEU A 189 -13.70 5.54 3.20
N SER A 190 -14.83 6.16 2.82
CA SER A 190 -15.50 7.14 3.67
C SER A 190 -16.07 6.53 4.96
N VAL A 191 -16.68 5.34 4.88
CA VAL A 191 -17.22 4.62 6.05
C VAL A 191 -16.09 4.21 6.99
N PHE A 192 -15.00 3.66 6.45
CA PHE A 192 -13.84 3.28 7.25
C PHE A 192 -13.14 4.48 7.89
N SER A 193 -13.00 5.60 7.18
CA SER A 193 -12.45 6.84 7.75
C SER A 193 -13.23 7.25 9.00
N ARG A 194 -14.56 7.30 8.91
CA ARG A 194 -15.43 7.64 10.05
C ARG A 194 -15.33 6.62 11.19
N LEU A 195 -15.42 5.33 10.87
CA LEU A 195 -15.31 4.25 11.86
C LEU A 195 -14.03 4.38 12.68
N PHE A 196 -12.90 4.52 12.00
CA PHE A 196 -11.60 4.57 12.64
C PHE A 196 -11.41 5.87 13.43
N THR A 197 -11.92 7.00 12.94
CA THR A 197 -11.93 8.24 13.71
C THR A 197 -12.77 8.11 14.99
N CYS A 198 -13.98 7.54 14.91
CA CYS A 198 -14.84 7.34 16.09
C CYS A 198 -14.22 6.36 17.09
N PHE A 199 -13.63 5.25 16.62
CA PHE A 199 -12.97 4.29 17.49
C PHE A 199 -11.77 4.90 18.24
N MET A 200 -10.95 5.70 17.54
CA MET A 200 -9.81 6.38 18.16
C MET A 200 -10.23 7.34 19.26
N GLN A 201 -11.30 8.11 19.05
CA GLN A 201 -11.82 9.04 20.07
C GLN A 201 -12.18 8.29 21.36
N ALA A 202 -12.91 7.18 21.25
CA ALA A 202 -13.26 6.34 22.41
C ALA A 202 -12.02 5.72 23.10
N GLU A 203 -10.97 5.37 22.34
CA GLU A 203 -9.77 4.78 22.92
C GLU A 203 -8.87 5.80 23.65
N ILE A 204 -8.84 7.05 23.19
CA ILE A 204 -8.06 8.13 23.80
C ILE A 204 -8.58 8.41 25.22
N GLU A 205 -9.89 8.56 25.40
CA GLU A 205 -10.52 8.78 26.70
C GLU A 205 -10.22 7.65 27.71
N ARG A 206 -10.12 6.41 27.22
CA ARG A 206 -9.74 5.25 28.03
C ARG A 206 -8.25 5.29 28.41
N ARG A 207 -7.37 5.71 27.49
CA ARG A 207 -5.91 5.80 27.74
C ARG A 207 -5.55 6.89 28.73
N GLU A 208 -6.23 8.04 28.71
CA GLU A 208 -6.02 9.12 29.69
C GLU A 208 -6.28 8.66 31.12
N LYS A 209 -7.27 7.78 31.32
CA LYS A 209 -7.57 7.17 32.64
C LYS A 209 -6.48 6.18 33.09
N LEU A 210 -5.83 5.47 32.17
CA LEU A 210 -4.77 4.48 32.44
C LEU A 210 -3.36 5.10 32.61
N ALA A 211 -3.11 6.28 32.03
CA ALA A 211 -1.82 6.96 32.14
C ALA A 211 -1.47 7.34 33.59
N LYS A 212 -2.48 7.64 34.43
CA LYS A 212 -2.33 7.92 35.86
C LYS A 212 -1.70 6.79 36.68
N ALA A 213 -1.71 5.55 36.18
CA ALA A 213 -1.11 4.38 36.86
C ALA A 213 0.36 4.12 36.49
N LYS A 214 0.89 4.75 35.43
CA LYS A 214 2.28 4.56 34.98
C LYS A 214 3.30 5.42 35.74
N GLU A 215 2.89 6.55 36.29
CA GLU A 215 3.74 7.46 37.07
C GLU A 215 4.35 6.81 38.33
N GLU A 216 3.77 5.71 38.83
CA GLU A 216 4.33 4.96 39.97
C GLU A 216 5.51 4.05 39.60
N GLY A 217 5.61 3.60 38.34
CA GLY A 217 6.66 2.66 37.91
C GLY A 217 8.04 3.31 37.69
N ASP A 218 8.08 4.59 37.33
CA ASP A 218 9.34 5.30 37.06
C ASP A 218 10.09 5.69 38.34
N LYS A 219 9.40 5.76 39.49
CA LYS A 219 10.01 5.93 40.82
C LYS A 219 10.85 4.71 41.25
N ALA A 220 10.52 3.51 40.76
CA ALA A 220 11.20 2.26 41.11
C ALA A 220 12.49 2.02 40.32
N HIS A 221 12.59 2.50 39.08
CA HIS A 221 13.75 2.27 38.22
C HIS A 221 14.94 3.22 38.51
N ALA A 222 14.69 4.38 39.12
CA ALA A 222 15.72 5.33 39.52
C ALA A 222 16.62 4.83 40.68
N GLN A 223 16.21 3.77 41.40
CA GLN A 223 16.99 3.19 42.50
C GLN A 223 18.05 2.17 42.04
N PHE A 224 18.04 1.70 40.79
CA PHE A 224 18.77 0.47 40.41
C PHE A 224 20.11 0.63 39.70
N LEU A 225 20.41 1.75 39.04
CA LEU A 225 21.55 1.83 38.10
C LEU A 225 22.68 2.76 38.58
N GLY A 226 23.51 2.23 39.48
CA GLY A 226 24.77 2.82 39.93
C GLY A 226 25.99 2.36 39.12
N LYS A 227 26.32 3.14 38.08
CA LYS A 227 27.64 3.41 37.44
C LYS A 227 28.50 2.33 36.73
N ASP A 228 29.36 2.91 35.87
CA ASP A 228 30.08 2.44 34.68
C ASP A 228 31.52 1.95 34.87
N ALA A 229 32.10 1.30 33.82
CA ALA A 229 33.56 1.16 33.62
C ALA A 229 33.97 1.19 32.13
N LYS A 230 35.20 1.69 31.84
CA LYS A 230 35.77 2.14 30.55
C LYS A 230 36.72 1.12 29.84
N GLU A 231 36.95 1.37 28.54
CA GLU A 231 37.67 0.60 27.48
C GLU A 231 39.22 0.70 27.41
N ILE A 232 39.84 -0.10 26.50
CA ILE A 232 41.28 -0.37 26.25
C ILE A 232 41.71 0.01 24.80
N ASP A 233 43.01 0.29 24.61
CA ASP A 233 43.72 0.99 23.51
C ASP A 233 44.06 0.21 22.20
N LEU A 234 44.14 0.92 21.04
CA LEU A 234 44.07 0.41 19.64
C LEU A 234 45.24 0.80 18.69
N GLY A 235 46.39 1.28 19.18
CA GLY A 235 47.36 2.04 18.38
C GLY A 235 48.28 1.32 17.37
N LYS A 236 48.25 0.00 17.20
CA LYS A 236 49.24 -0.72 16.36
C LYS A 236 48.84 -0.96 14.90
N ILE A 237 47.63 -0.57 14.50
CA ILE A 237 47.07 -0.85 13.16
C ILE A 237 47.17 0.38 12.23
N GLU A 238 47.29 1.59 12.79
CA GLU A 238 47.25 2.88 12.07
C GLU A 238 48.41 3.08 11.08
N GLU A 239 49.61 2.65 11.44
CA GLU A 239 50.83 2.88 10.64
C GLU A 239 50.92 2.02 9.37
N GLU A 240 50.29 0.84 9.35
CA GLU A 240 50.33 -0.05 8.17
C GLU A 240 49.35 0.37 7.08
N ILE A 241 48.18 0.91 7.45
CA ILE A 241 47.17 1.34 6.48
C ILE A 241 47.58 2.63 5.77
N GLU A 242 48.29 3.52 6.46
CA GLU A 242 48.82 4.75 5.87
C GLU A 242 49.76 4.46 4.69
N LYS A 243 50.65 3.46 4.80
CA LYS A 243 51.56 3.06 3.71
C LYS A 243 50.81 2.56 2.48
N ILE A 244 49.70 1.84 2.67
CA ILE A 244 48.91 1.26 1.58
C ILE A 244 48.06 2.32 0.87
N LEU A 245 47.47 3.27 1.60
CA LEU A 245 46.64 4.34 1.03
C LEU A 245 47.47 5.35 0.21
N ARG A 246 48.67 5.69 0.68
CA ARG A 246 49.57 6.62 -0.03
C ARG A 246 50.11 6.04 -1.35
N SER A 247 50.22 4.72 -1.48
CA SER A 247 50.83 4.08 -2.67
C SER A 247 49.91 3.90 -3.88
N LYS A 248 48.58 3.87 -3.69
CA LYS A 248 47.61 3.50 -4.74
C LYS A 248 46.45 4.50 -4.96
N GLY A 249 46.46 5.64 -4.26
CA GLY A 249 45.56 6.78 -4.52
C GLY A 249 44.05 6.49 -4.34
N GLU A 250 43.22 7.19 -5.11
CA GLU A 250 41.76 7.26 -4.94
C GLU A 250 41.05 5.90 -5.15
N SER A 251 41.56 5.07 -6.05
CA SER A 251 41.02 3.72 -6.33
C SER A 251 41.08 2.78 -5.12
N SER A 252 42.13 2.89 -4.30
CA SER A 252 42.28 2.10 -3.07
C SER A 252 41.44 2.64 -1.92
N SER A 253 41.23 3.96 -1.83
CA SER A 253 40.33 4.56 -0.83
C SER A 253 38.88 4.11 -1.07
N ALA A 254 38.40 4.21 -2.30
CA ALA A 254 37.04 3.77 -2.64
C ALA A 254 36.85 2.25 -2.40
N ARG A 255 37.89 1.45 -2.66
CA ARG A 255 37.86 0.02 -2.34
C ARG A 255 37.80 -0.23 -0.83
N LEU A 256 38.61 0.47 -0.04
CA LEU A 256 38.60 0.37 1.41
C LEU A 256 37.24 0.77 1.99
N ASP A 257 36.66 1.85 1.49
CA ASP A 257 35.36 2.33 1.94
C ASP A 257 34.24 1.33 1.66
N ARG A 258 34.23 0.71 0.48
CA ARG A 258 33.28 -0.36 0.14
C ARG A 258 33.44 -1.58 1.04
N LEU A 259 34.68 -2.02 1.29
CA LEU A 259 34.95 -3.15 2.20
C LEU A 259 34.49 -2.84 3.62
N MET A 260 34.77 -1.62 4.10
CA MET A 260 34.42 -1.19 5.45
C MET A 260 32.91 -1.02 5.62
N SER A 261 32.21 -0.33 4.70
CA SER A 261 30.75 -0.23 4.70
C SER A 261 30.10 -1.61 4.67
N GLY A 262 30.61 -2.53 3.84
CA GLY A 262 30.11 -3.91 3.77
C GLY A 262 30.26 -4.67 5.09
N ALA A 263 31.38 -4.51 5.81
CA ALA A 263 31.59 -5.12 7.12
C ALA A 263 30.70 -4.50 8.20
N LEU A 264 30.58 -3.17 8.23
CA LEU A 264 29.81 -2.44 9.23
C LEU A 264 28.29 -2.61 9.07
N ASN A 265 27.80 -2.76 7.83
CA ASN A 265 26.39 -3.04 7.57
C ASN A 265 25.97 -4.44 8.05
N LYS A 266 26.89 -5.42 8.06
CA LYS A 266 26.64 -6.73 8.68
C LYS A 266 26.46 -6.60 10.19
N ILE A 267 27.36 -5.90 10.87
CA ILE A 267 27.27 -5.62 12.31
C ILE A 267 25.96 -4.91 12.64
N THR A 268 25.58 -3.91 11.83
CA THR A 268 24.31 -3.19 12.00
C THR A 268 23.10 -4.14 11.91
N SER A 269 23.14 -5.07 10.98
CA SER A 269 22.08 -6.07 10.80
C SER A 269 22.03 -7.08 11.94
N GLU A 270 23.18 -7.53 12.45
CA GLU A 270 23.28 -8.42 13.61
C GLU A 270 22.75 -7.77 14.89
N VAL A 271 23.15 -6.51 15.15
CA VAL A 271 22.64 -5.74 16.29
C VAL A 271 21.11 -5.58 16.16
N ASN A 272 20.61 -5.23 14.98
CA ASN A 272 19.17 -5.10 14.76
C ASN A 272 18.42 -6.43 14.96
N GLY A 273 19.00 -7.55 14.54
CA GLY A 273 18.42 -8.89 14.77
C GLY A 273 18.39 -9.31 16.24
N SER A 274 19.33 -8.83 17.05
CA SER A 274 19.35 -9.09 18.50
C SER A 274 18.36 -8.20 19.28
N VAL A 275 18.15 -6.96 18.84
CA VAL A 275 17.31 -5.97 19.54
C VAL A 275 15.83 -6.13 19.19
N PHE A 276 15.50 -6.49 17.95
CA PHE A 276 14.12 -6.61 17.48
C PHE A 276 13.78 -8.07 17.17
N PRO A 277 12.63 -8.62 17.64
CA PRO A 277 11.54 -7.93 18.36
C PRO A 277 11.66 -7.92 19.89
N ASP A 278 12.47 -8.81 20.48
CA ASP A 278 12.39 -9.15 21.91
C ASP A 278 13.19 -8.21 22.84
N GLY A 279 14.16 -7.45 22.31
CA GLY A 279 15.01 -6.55 23.09
C GLY A 279 14.36 -5.22 23.51
N LEU A 280 13.07 -5.02 23.21
CA LEU A 280 12.35 -3.78 23.52
C LEU A 280 11.68 -3.81 24.90
N ARG A 281 11.86 -2.74 25.70
CA ARG A 281 11.19 -2.59 27.02
C ARG A 281 9.66 -2.66 26.94
N LYS A 282 9.08 -2.13 25.87
CA LYS A 282 7.63 -2.21 25.60
C LYS A 282 7.41 -3.09 24.36
N PRO A 283 6.64 -4.18 24.47
CA PRO A 283 6.38 -5.05 23.33
C PRO A 283 5.45 -4.38 22.32
N PHE A 284 5.28 -5.04 21.17
CA PHE A 284 4.33 -4.67 20.13
C PHE A 284 2.91 -4.50 20.68
N LEU A 285 2.10 -3.64 20.03
CA LEU A 285 0.82 -3.08 20.50
C LEU A 285 0.89 -2.11 21.69
N LYS A 286 1.81 -2.31 22.64
CA LYS A 286 2.02 -1.37 23.77
C LYS A 286 2.97 -0.22 23.40
N ASN A 287 3.90 -0.48 22.49
CA ASN A 287 4.82 0.51 21.97
C ASN A 287 4.25 1.20 20.72
N CYS A 288 3.84 2.46 20.85
CA CYS A 288 3.27 3.25 19.75
C CYS A 288 4.23 3.41 18.57
N LEU A 289 5.54 3.55 18.81
CA LEU A 289 6.52 3.68 17.73
C LEU A 289 6.58 2.40 16.90
N SER A 290 6.62 1.24 17.55
CA SER A 290 6.55 -0.06 16.86
C SER A 290 5.21 -0.25 16.13
N LEU A 291 4.11 0.20 16.73
CA LEU A 291 2.79 0.09 16.14
C LEU A 291 2.69 0.90 14.86
N MET A 292 3.19 2.14 14.84
CA MET A 292 3.15 2.99 13.63
C MET A 292 4.02 2.47 12.49
N THR A 293 5.22 1.98 12.80
CA THR A 293 6.21 1.58 11.78
C THR A 293 5.90 0.21 11.18
N LEU A 294 5.51 -0.76 12.02
CA LEU A 294 5.20 -2.13 11.57
C LEU A 294 3.89 -2.19 10.78
N THR A 295 2.86 -1.47 11.22
CA THR A 295 1.56 -1.40 10.52
C THR A 295 1.61 -0.56 9.25
N GLY A 296 2.66 0.27 9.11
CA GLY A 296 2.88 1.15 7.97
C GLY A 296 2.15 2.49 8.05
N ALA A 297 1.57 2.83 9.20
CA ALA A 297 0.91 4.11 9.44
C ALA A 297 1.86 5.30 9.21
N LYS A 298 3.05 5.26 9.82
CA LYS A 298 4.09 6.28 9.64
C LYS A 298 5.47 5.75 10.01
N GLY A 299 6.46 6.08 9.18
CA GLY A 299 7.85 5.65 9.36
C GLY A 299 8.13 4.24 8.85
N GLY A 300 9.41 3.96 8.65
CA GLY A 300 9.92 2.64 8.26
C GLY A 300 10.63 1.92 9.40
N MET A 301 11.00 0.65 9.17
CA MET A 301 11.84 -0.10 10.12
C MET A 301 13.19 0.58 10.32
N VAL A 302 13.78 1.17 9.26
CA VAL A 302 15.04 1.92 9.35
C VAL A 302 14.95 3.07 10.35
N ASN A 303 13.85 3.84 10.34
CA ASN A 303 13.66 4.92 11.30
C ASN A 303 13.56 4.37 12.73
N PHE A 304 12.88 3.23 12.89
CA PHE A 304 12.71 2.60 14.20
C PHE A 304 14.03 2.06 14.77
N THR A 305 14.86 1.46 13.91
CA THR A 305 16.21 0.99 14.26
C THR A 305 17.12 2.17 14.57
N GLN A 306 17.14 3.22 13.76
CA GLN A 306 17.98 4.40 14.02
C GLN A 306 17.64 5.12 15.34
N ILE A 307 16.37 5.11 15.75
CA ILE A 307 15.97 5.66 17.04
C ILE A 307 16.41 4.76 18.21
N SER A 308 16.24 3.44 18.06
CA SER A 308 16.31 2.52 19.21
C SER A 308 17.62 1.72 19.32
N SER A 309 18.28 1.39 18.20
CA SER A 309 19.53 0.62 18.15
C SER A 309 20.74 1.50 17.85
N LEU A 310 20.95 1.90 16.59
CA LEU A 310 22.08 2.72 16.13
C LEU A 310 21.79 3.38 14.77
N LEU A 311 22.45 4.51 14.47
CA LEU A 311 22.27 5.20 13.18
C LEU A 311 22.90 4.45 12.00
N GLY A 312 24.10 3.89 12.22
CA GLY A 312 24.85 3.13 11.23
C GLY A 312 25.82 3.99 10.41
N GLN A 313 26.31 3.43 9.32
CA GLN A 313 27.26 4.10 8.43
C GLN A 313 26.59 5.27 7.69
N GLN A 314 27.16 6.47 7.81
CA GLN A 314 26.77 7.61 6.97
C GLN A 314 27.51 7.54 5.64
N GLU A 315 26.76 7.59 4.55
CA GLU A 315 27.28 7.58 3.18
C GLU A 315 26.93 8.91 2.50
N LEU A 316 27.90 9.45 1.75
CA LEU A 316 27.80 10.70 0.97
C LEU A 316 28.10 10.35 -0.48
N GLU A 317 27.16 10.57 -1.38
CA GLU A 317 27.28 10.20 -2.80
C GLU A 317 27.74 8.72 -3.03
N GLY A 318 27.36 7.80 -2.14
CA GLY A 318 27.77 6.39 -2.18
C GLY A 318 29.22 6.11 -1.75
N LYS A 319 29.91 7.09 -1.18
CA LYS A 319 31.23 6.98 -0.53
C LYS A 319 31.08 7.19 0.98
N ARG A 320 32.12 6.84 1.75
CA ARG A 320 32.19 7.21 3.18
C ARG A 320 32.55 8.69 3.33
N VAL A 321 32.58 9.16 4.58
CA VAL A 321 32.95 10.54 4.90
C VAL A 321 34.29 10.92 4.25
N PRO A 322 34.35 12.04 3.51
CA PRO A 322 35.56 12.46 2.82
C PRO A 322 36.66 12.83 3.83
N ARG A 323 37.91 12.56 3.44
CA ARG A 323 39.11 12.97 4.19
C ARG A 323 39.64 14.28 3.61
N MET A 324 40.15 15.14 4.49
CA MET A 324 40.89 16.34 4.13
C MET A 324 42.26 15.97 3.54
N ILE A 325 42.95 16.93 2.93
CA ILE A 325 44.32 16.75 2.39
C ILE A 325 45.31 16.27 3.47
N SER A 326 45.07 16.64 4.73
CA SER A 326 45.83 16.18 5.89
C SER A 326 45.58 14.71 6.28
N GLY A 327 44.70 13.99 5.58
CA GLY A 327 44.33 12.60 5.88
C GLY A 327 43.30 12.44 7.00
N LYS A 328 42.82 13.55 7.59
CA LYS A 328 41.83 13.59 8.68
C LYS A 328 40.40 13.75 8.14
N THR A 329 39.42 13.10 8.77
CA THR A 329 37.99 13.34 8.50
C THR A 329 37.44 14.52 9.31
N LEU A 330 37.88 14.68 10.56
CA LEU A 330 37.64 15.87 11.39
C LEU A 330 38.91 16.26 12.15
N PRO A 331 39.04 17.53 12.59
CA PRO A 331 40.20 18.00 13.35
C PRO A 331 40.48 17.19 14.63
N CYS A 332 39.43 16.62 15.23
CA CYS A 332 39.51 15.81 16.46
C CYS A 332 40.03 14.38 16.24
N PHE A 333 40.09 13.89 15.01
CA PHE A 333 40.64 12.58 14.69
C PHE A 333 42.12 12.67 14.30
N SER A 334 42.85 11.59 14.57
CA SER A 334 44.23 11.44 14.11
C SER A 334 44.27 11.37 12.58
N PRO A 335 45.36 11.83 11.93
CA PRO A 335 45.57 11.56 10.52
C PRO A 335 45.48 10.06 10.26
N TRP A 336 44.78 9.66 9.21
CA TRP A 336 44.67 8.25 8.81
C TRP A 336 43.98 7.31 9.80
N ASP A 337 43.19 7.84 10.74
CA ASP A 337 42.40 7.04 11.69
C ASP A 337 41.54 5.99 10.94
N ILE A 338 41.65 4.74 11.41
CA ILE A 338 41.03 3.54 10.83
C ILE A 338 39.69 3.24 11.51
N GLN A 339 39.44 3.85 12.68
CA GLN A 339 38.25 3.56 13.45
C GLN A 339 36.99 3.77 12.60
N PRO A 340 35.99 2.87 12.70
CA PRO A 340 34.71 3.03 12.02
C PRO A 340 34.10 4.43 12.26
N ARG A 341 34.22 4.90 13.50
CA ARG A 341 33.74 6.20 13.99
C ARG A 341 34.36 7.36 13.22
N ALA A 342 35.67 7.34 12.98
CA ALA A 342 36.36 8.37 12.22
C ALA A 342 35.89 8.43 10.76
N GLY A 343 35.49 7.29 10.18
CA GLY A 343 34.93 7.24 8.83
C GLY A 343 33.40 7.28 8.77
N GLY A 344 32.73 7.86 9.77
CA GLY A 344 31.30 8.15 9.72
C GLY A 344 30.36 7.01 10.14
N PHE A 345 30.87 5.97 10.80
CA PHE A 345 30.00 4.97 11.43
C PHE A 345 29.52 5.48 12.79
N ILE A 346 28.20 5.67 12.91
CA ILE A 346 27.57 6.16 14.14
C ILE A 346 27.02 4.98 14.92
N SER A 347 27.70 4.62 16.01
CA SER A 347 27.27 3.54 16.91
C SER A 347 26.15 3.99 17.86
N ASP A 348 26.08 5.29 18.13
CA ASP A 348 25.08 5.88 19.01
C ASP A 348 23.72 6.02 18.29
N ARG A 349 22.67 6.30 19.06
CA ARG A 349 21.26 6.31 18.61
C ARG A 349 20.55 7.59 19.01
N PHE A 350 19.47 7.94 18.30
CA PHE A 350 18.73 9.17 18.62
C PHE A 350 18.14 9.18 20.03
N LEU A 351 17.79 8.01 20.60
CA LEU A 351 17.23 7.93 21.95
C LEU A 351 18.21 8.39 23.04
N THR A 352 19.51 8.13 22.88
CA THR A 352 20.56 8.51 23.86
C THR A 352 21.31 9.78 23.47
N GLY A 353 21.08 10.29 22.25
CA GLY A 353 21.81 11.41 21.68
C GLY A 353 23.07 10.99 20.93
N LEU A 354 23.55 11.90 20.07
CA LEU A 354 24.76 11.71 19.24
C LEU A 354 25.92 12.51 19.82
N ARG A 355 27.14 11.99 19.67
CA ARG A 355 28.35 12.76 20.03
C ARG A 355 28.63 13.86 19.01
N PRO A 356 29.36 14.93 19.38
CA PRO A 356 29.61 16.06 18.48
C PRO A 356 30.25 15.66 17.13
N GLN A 357 31.15 14.66 17.12
CA GLN A 357 31.78 14.19 15.88
C GLN A 357 30.77 13.50 14.94
N GLU A 358 29.94 12.62 15.51
CA GLU A 358 28.91 11.87 14.80
C GLU A 358 27.78 12.79 14.32
N TYR A 359 27.40 13.76 15.15
CA TYR A 359 26.43 14.79 14.81
C TYR A 359 26.86 15.55 13.56
N TYR A 360 28.15 15.92 13.45
CA TYR A 360 28.65 16.60 12.27
C TYR A 360 28.57 15.74 11.01
N PHE A 361 28.93 14.46 11.08
CA PHE A 361 28.77 13.53 9.95
C PHE A 361 27.31 13.31 9.55
N HIS A 362 26.41 13.24 10.53
CA HIS A 362 24.98 13.14 10.26
C HIS A 362 24.43 14.40 9.56
N CYS A 363 24.91 15.59 9.96
CA CYS A 363 24.59 16.84 9.27
C CYS A 363 25.08 16.87 7.81
N MET A 364 26.23 16.25 7.51
CA MET A 364 26.69 16.12 6.12
C MET A 364 25.70 15.29 5.30
N ALA A 365 25.29 14.12 5.81
CA ALA A 365 24.36 13.23 5.11
C ALA A 365 22.98 13.87 4.93
N GLY A 366 22.49 14.60 5.93
CA GLY A 366 21.25 15.36 5.83
C GLY A 366 21.31 16.45 4.75
N ARG A 367 22.46 17.14 4.61
CA ARG A 367 22.64 18.18 3.59
C ARG A 367 22.72 17.60 2.18
N ASP A 368 23.35 16.44 2.01
CA ASP A 368 23.45 15.74 0.72
C ASP A 368 22.06 15.49 0.11
N GLY A 369 21.13 14.94 0.91
CA GLY A 369 19.75 14.71 0.47
C GLY A 369 18.98 16.00 0.09
N LEU A 370 19.25 17.12 0.78
CA LEU A 370 18.63 18.41 0.45
C LEU A 370 19.18 19.00 -0.86
N VAL A 371 20.50 18.89 -1.07
CA VAL A 371 21.14 19.35 -2.31
C VAL A 371 20.67 18.53 -3.51
N ASP A 372 20.56 17.21 -3.35
CA ASP A 372 20.08 16.32 -4.40
C ASP A 372 18.65 16.68 -4.85
N THR A 373 17.77 16.98 -3.89
CA THR A 373 16.40 17.44 -4.15
C THR A 373 16.39 18.77 -4.91
N ALA A 374 17.24 19.72 -4.54
CA ALA A 374 17.32 21.02 -5.20
C ALA A 374 17.79 20.93 -6.67
N VAL A 375 18.72 20.01 -6.98
CA VAL A 375 19.27 19.87 -8.33
C VAL A 375 18.35 19.05 -9.25
N LYS A 376 17.74 17.97 -8.75
CA LYS A 376 16.96 17.02 -9.57
C LYS A 376 15.60 17.56 -10.01
N THR A 377 14.94 18.38 -9.20
CA THR A 377 13.59 18.90 -9.45
C THR A 377 13.41 19.63 -10.78
N SER A 378 14.43 20.36 -11.25
CA SER A 378 14.35 21.10 -12.52
C SER A 378 14.35 20.20 -13.77
N ARG A 379 14.98 19.02 -13.69
CA ARG A 379 15.23 18.17 -14.86
C ARG A 379 14.00 17.35 -15.28
N SER A 380 13.26 16.82 -14.30
CA SER A 380 12.07 16.00 -14.56
C SER A 380 10.94 16.81 -15.20
N GLY A 381 10.71 18.04 -14.74
CA GLY A 381 9.66 18.90 -15.31
C GLY A 381 9.86 19.25 -16.79
N TYR A 382 11.10 19.53 -17.20
CA TYR A 382 11.40 19.79 -18.62
C TYR A 382 11.21 18.54 -19.48
N LEU A 383 11.69 17.38 -19.01
CA LEU A 383 11.52 16.09 -19.68
C LEU A 383 10.03 15.77 -19.88
N GLN A 384 9.23 15.89 -18.83
CA GLN A 384 7.79 15.64 -18.87
C GLN A 384 7.09 16.53 -19.91
N ARG A 385 7.44 17.82 -19.98
CA ARG A 385 6.89 18.74 -20.96
C ARG A 385 7.23 18.33 -22.40
N CYS A 386 8.48 17.97 -22.67
CA CYS A 386 8.90 17.53 -24.00
C CYS A 386 8.16 16.26 -24.44
N LEU A 387 8.01 15.29 -23.53
CA LEU A 387 7.27 14.06 -23.81
C LEU A 387 5.80 14.33 -24.09
N ILE A 388 5.12 15.07 -23.20
CA ILE A 388 3.69 15.37 -23.36
C ILE A 388 3.47 16.14 -24.66
N LYS A 389 4.31 17.13 -24.99
CA LYS A 389 4.09 17.94 -26.19
C LYS A 389 4.23 17.15 -27.49
N ASN A 390 5.12 16.17 -27.53
CA ASN A 390 5.30 15.31 -28.70
C ASN A 390 4.25 14.19 -28.78
N LEU A 391 3.63 13.82 -27.67
CA LEU A 391 2.69 12.69 -27.59
C LEU A 391 1.22 13.12 -27.39
N GLU A 392 0.92 14.43 -27.36
CA GLU A 392 -0.41 14.94 -27.00
C GLU A 392 -1.53 14.48 -27.95
N CYS A 393 -1.20 14.24 -29.22
CA CYS A 393 -2.15 13.87 -30.25
C CYS A 393 -2.43 12.35 -30.33
N LEU A 394 -1.66 11.51 -29.63
CA LEU A 394 -1.81 10.06 -29.72
C LEU A 394 -3.04 9.58 -28.97
N THR A 395 -3.98 8.99 -29.72
CA THR A 395 -5.26 8.51 -29.21
C THR A 395 -5.58 7.11 -29.74
N VAL A 396 -6.39 6.35 -28.97
CA VAL A 396 -6.90 5.03 -29.40
C VAL A 396 -8.11 5.23 -30.31
N PHE A 397 -8.11 4.62 -31.49
CA PHE A 397 -9.24 4.67 -32.42
C PHE A 397 -10.21 3.50 -32.21
N TYR A 398 -11.40 3.57 -32.83
CA TYR A 398 -12.44 2.54 -32.73
C TYR A 398 -12.03 1.16 -33.28
N ASP A 399 -11.00 1.11 -34.12
CA ASP A 399 -10.36 -0.12 -34.61
C ASP A 399 -9.26 -0.64 -33.66
N HIS A 400 -9.13 -0.05 -32.46
CA HIS A 400 -8.11 -0.30 -31.44
C HIS A 400 -6.66 0.01 -31.87
N THR A 401 -6.48 0.67 -33.01
CA THR A 401 -5.16 1.21 -33.41
C THR A 401 -4.85 2.51 -32.66
N VAL A 402 -3.58 2.76 -32.37
CA VAL A 402 -3.12 4.04 -31.82
C VAL A 402 -2.65 4.90 -32.98
N ARG A 403 -3.29 6.05 -33.16
CA ARG A 403 -2.99 6.96 -34.26
C ARG A 403 -2.69 8.36 -33.76
N ASP A 404 -1.94 9.07 -34.58
CA ASP A 404 -1.68 10.50 -34.42
C ASP A 404 -2.83 11.33 -35.02
N SER A 405 -2.83 12.65 -34.77
CA SER A 405 -3.84 13.58 -35.31
C SER A 405 -3.93 13.56 -36.83
N ASP A 406 -2.82 13.25 -37.50
CA ASP A 406 -2.72 13.21 -38.96
C ASP A 406 -3.27 11.90 -39.56
N GLY A 407 -3.72 10.97 -38.71
CA GLY A 407 -4.23 9.66 -39.11
C GLY A 407 -3.14 8.60 -39.32
N SER A 408 -1.87 8.96 -39.15
CA SER A 408 -0.73 8.04 -39.15
C SER A 408 -0.85 7.02 -38.03
N VAL A 409 -0.75 5.73 -38.37
CA VAL A 409 -0.81 4.64 -37.39
C VAL A 409 0.56 4.46 -36.73
N ILE A 410 0.62 4.59 -35.41
CA ILE A 410 1.84 4.39 -34.61
C ILE A 410 1.89 2.98 -34.03
N GLN A 411 0.75 2.46 -33.55
CA GLN A 411 0.63 1.08 -33.08
C GLN A 411 -0.65 0.44 -33.61
N PHE A 412 -0.59 -0.83 -34.00
CA PHE A 412 -1.77 -1.58 -34.45
C PHE A 412 -2.71 -1.98 -33.30
N CYS A 413 -2.18 -2.08 -32.09
CA CYS A 413 -2.93 -2.38 -30.88
C CYS A 413 -2.20 -1.70 -29.71
N TYR A 414 -2.93 -1.01 -28.83
CA TYR A 414 -2.33 -0.36 -27.67
C TYR A 414 -1.59 -1.38 -26.80
N GLY A 415 -0.29 -1.21 -26.58
CA GLY A 415 0.50 -2.13 -25.75
C GLY A 415 0.58 -3.57 -26.28
N GLU A 416 0.27 -3.79 -27.57
CA GLU A 416 0.15 -5.10 -28.24
C GLU A 416 -0.99 -6.01 -27.72
N ASP A 417 -1.58 -5.73 -26.56
CA ASP A 417 -2.66 -6.49 -25.94
C ASP A 417 -3.97 -5.70 -25.78
N GLY A 418 -3.97 -4.41 -26.07
CA GLY A 418 -5.13 -3.52 -26.05
C GLY A 418 -5.66 -3.21 -24.65
N VAL A 419 -4.94 -3.60 -23.59
CA VAL A 419 -5.44 -3.53 -22.21
C VAL A 419 -5.15 -2.16 -21.59
N ASP A 420 -6.15 -1.58 -20.95
CA ASP A 420 -5.97 -0.41 -20.09
C ASP A 420 -5.25 -0.81 -18.79
N VAL A 421 -4.17 -0.10 -18.47
CA VAL A 421 -3.33 -0.36 -17.29
C VAL A 421 -4.13 -0.24 -16.00
N THR A 422 -5.10 0.67 -15.92
CA THR A 422 -5.95 0.86 -14.73
C THR A 422 -6.84 -0.35 -14.46
N LYS A 423 -7.26 -1.06 -15.52
CA LYS A 423 -8.12 -2.25 -15.48
C LYS A 423 -7.33 -3.57 -15.51
N SER A 424 -6.00 -3.51 -15.54
CA SER A 424 -5.11 -4.66 -15.71
C SER A 424 -4.88 -5.48 -14.44
N SER A 425 -4.95 -4.84 -13.26
CA SER A 425 -4.52 -5.41 -11.98
C SER A 425 -5.11 -6.79 -11.70
N CYS A 426 -6.42 -6.98 -11.86
CA CYS A 426 -7.07 -8.26 -11.54
C CYS A 426 -7.07 -9.30 -12.67
N LEU A 427 -6.51 -9.02 -13.86
CA LEU A 427 -6.41 -10.00 -14.95
C LEU A 427 -5.50 -11.17 -14.62
N THR A 428 -4.44 -10.90 -13.85
CA THR A 428 -3.48 -11.92 -13.39
C THR A 428 -3.80 -12.48 -12.00
N GLY A 429 -4.75 -11.85 -11.29
CA GLY A 429 -5.23 -12.23 -9.97
C GLY A 429 -6.19 -13.42 -10.01
N PHE A 430 -5.75 -14.56 -10.55
CA PHE A 430 -6.62 -15.73 -10.79
C PHE A 430 -7.33 -16.25 -9.54
N GLU A 431 -6.72 -16.10 -8.36
CA GLU A 431 -7.33 -16.48 -7.08
C GLU A 431 -8.59 -15.67 -6.75
N ILE A 432 -8.52 -14.35 -6.92
CA ILE A 432 -9.66 -13.44 -6.68
C ILE A 432 -10.77 -13.73 -7.70
N LEU A 433 -10.40 -13.93 -8.97
CA LEU A 433 -11.36 -14.28 -10.02
C LEU A 433 -12.03 -15.64 -9.76
N ALA A 434 -11.26 -16.64 -9.32
CA ALA A 434 -11.75 -17.98 -9.02
C ALA A 434 -12.69 -18.01 -7.82
N ALA A 435 -12.36 -17.26 -6.76
CA ALA A 435 -13.20 -17.15 -5.56
C ALA A 435 -14.52 -16.43 -5.84
N ASN A 436 -14.54 -15.44 -6.74
CA ASN A 436 -15.68 -14.53 -6.95
C ASN A 436 -16.39 -14.68 -8.30
N GLN A 437 -16.32 -15.85 -8.94
CA GLN A 437 -16.87 -16.09 -10.29
C GLN A 437 -18.33 -15.65 -10.45
N LYS A 438 -19.20 -15.97 -9.47
CA LYS A 438 -20.63 -15.65 -9.55
C LYS A 438 -20.86 -14.13 -9.55
N LEU A 439 -20.18 -13.42 -8.65
CA LEU A 439 -20.30 -11.97 -8.52
C LEU A 439 -19.79 -11.27 -9.79
N LEU A 440 -18.65 -11.70 -10.31
CA LEU A 440 -18.09 -11.19 -11.57
C LEU A 440 -19.01 -11.46 -12.76
N SER A 441 -19.60 -12.67 -12.84
CA SER A 441 -20.56 -12.98 -13.89
C SER A 441 -21.79 -12.07 -13.82
N GLN A 442 -22.30 -11.78 -12.62
CA GLN A 442 -23.44 -10.88 -12.46
C GLN A 442 -23.10 -9.44 -12.85
N LYS A 443 -21.91 -8.95 -12.49
CA LYS A 443 -21.44 -7.61 -12.87
C LYS A 443 -21.25 -7.50 -14.39
N LEU A 444 -20.48 -8.42 -14.97
CA LEU A 444 -20.18 -8.42 -16.40
C LEU A 444 -21.43 -8.64 -17.26
N CYS A 445 -22.41 -9.42 -16.75
CA CYS A 445 -23.70 -9.56 -17.43
C CYS A 445 -24.55 -8.28 -17.42
N LYS A 446 -24.51 -7.50 -16.33
CA LYS A 446 -25.20 -6.20 -16.26
C LYS A 446 -24.58 -5.15 -17.18
N GLU A 447 -23.28 -5.20 -17.40
CA GLU A 447 -22.55 -4.20 -18.20
C GLU A 447 -22.64 -4.43 -19.71
N LYS A 448 -22.76 -5.68 -20.22
CA LYS A 448 -22.62 -5.95 -21.68
C LYS A 448 -23.52 -7.04 -22.30
N PHE A 449 -24.41 -7.71 -21.55
CA PHE A 449 -25.09 -8.93 -22.06
C PHE A 449 -26.51 -8.78 -22.62
N ASN A 450 -26.93 -7.57 -23.04
CA ASN A 450 -28.12 -7.46 -23.89
C ASN A 450 -27.83 -7.60 -25.39
N ASP A 451 -26.58 -7.39 -25.86
CA ASP A 451 -26.28 -7.40 -27.31
C ASP A 451 -25.39 -8.55 -27.80
N PHE A 452 -24.67 -9.26 -26.92
CA PHE A 452 -23.72 -10.33 -27.30
C PHE A 452 -24.24 -11.76 -27.16
N THR A 453 -25.55 -11.94 -26.97
CA THR A 453 -26.19 -13.26 -27.15
C THR A 453 -26.38 -13.56 -28.64
N ASP A 454 -25.30 -13.75 -29.39
CA ASP A 454 -25.40 -14.58 -30.57
C ASP A 454 -24.33 -15.68 -30.53
N ARG A 455 -24.82 -16.91 -30.34
CA ARG A 455 -24.08 -18.19 -30.39
C ARG A 455 -23.45 -18.45 -31.77
N LYS A 456 -23.33 -17.44 -32.64
CA LYS A 456 -22.90 -17.54 -34.04
C LYS A 456 -21.42 -17.26 -34.29
N LEU A 457 -20.73 -16.53 -33.41
CA LEU A 457 -19.28 -16.29 -33.57
C LEU A 457 -18.39 -17.48 -33.15
N ALA A 458 -18.92 -18.45 -32.41
CA ALA A 458 -18.16 -19.63 -31.98
C ALA A 458 -18.08 -20.76 -33.03
N ARG A 459 -18.71 -20.62 -34.22
CA ARG A 459 -18.84 -21.72 -35.18
C ARG A 459 -18.36 -21.46 -36.62
N LYS A 460 -17.88 -20.26 -36.96
CA LYS A 460 -17.33 -20.01 -38.30
C LYS A 460 -16.15 -19.03 -38.25
N SER A 461 -14.94 -19.56 -38.22
CA SER A 461 -13.73 -18.87 -38.72
C SER A 461 -12.60 -19.89 -38.93
N SER A 462 -12.80 -20.79 -39.89
CA SER A 462 -11.71 -21.50 -40.56
C SER A 462 -11.28 -20.68 -41.78
N SER A 463 -10.74 -19.48 -41.57
CA SER A 463 -10.03 -18.71 -42.59
C SER A 463 -9.33 -17.53 -41.93
N ALA A 464 -8.01 -17.55 -41.97
CA ALA A 464 -7.13 -16.56 -41.40
C ALA A 464 -7.30 -15.18 -42.05
N SER A 465 -7.66 -14.18 -41.24
CA SER A 465 -7.41 -12.76 -41.52
C SER A 465 -7.32 -12.01 -40.20
N VAL A 466 -6.11 -11.50 -39.93
CA VAL A 466 -5.78 -10.36 -39.06
C VAL A 466 -6.61 -10.25 -37.77
N CYS A 467 -6.06 -10.81 -36.69
CA CYS A 467 -6.40 -10.49 -35.30
C CYS A 467 -7.89 -10.62 -34.96
N ASP A 468 -8.34 -11.82 -34.60
CA ASP A 468 -9.57 -11.97 -33.81
C ASP A 468 -9.37 -11.24 -32.46
N ALA A 469 -9.63 -9.92 -32.43
CA ALA A 469 -9.45 -9.00 -31.30
C ALA A 469 -10.33 -9.32 -30.08
N THR A 470 -10.93 -10.51 -30.05
CA THR A 470 -11.83 -11.00 -29.00
C THR A 470 -11.30 -12.25 -28.31
N ASP A 471 -10.16 -12.80 -28.73
CA ASP A 471 -9.54 -13.95 -28.09
C ASP A 471 -8.44 -13.54 -27.10
N ILE A 472 -8.35 -14.28 -26.00
CA ILE A 472 -7.39 -14.02 -24.91
C ILE A 472 -5.95 -14.20 -25.45
N PRO A 473 -5.00 -13.29 -25.12
CA PRO A 473 -3.60 -13.47 -25.47
C PRO A 473 -3.07 -14.84 -25.04
N GLU A 474 -2.31 -15.52 -25.90
CA GLU A 474 -1.82 -16.89 -25.63
C GLU A 474 -1.05 -16.98 -24.30
N LYS A 475 -0.24 -15.97 -24.00
CA LYS A 475 0.50 -15.85 -22.73
C LYS A 475 -0.43 -15.84 -21.51
N LEU A 476 -1.57 -15.17 -21.58
CA LEU A 476 -2.53 -15.10 -20.47
C LEU A 476 -3.30 -16.42 -20.33
N LYS A 477 -3.65 -17.05 -21.45
CA LYS A 477 -4.26 -18.39 -21.50
C LYS A 477 -3.34 -19.46 -20.89
N GLU A 478 -2.06 -19.45 -21.24
CA GLU A 478 -1.06 -20.34 -20.64
C GLU A 478 -0.93 -20.14 -19.13
N LYS A 479 -0.87 -18.88 -18.67
CA LYS A 479 -0.82 -18.56 -17.23
C LYS A 479 -2.06 -19.09 -16.50
N ALA A 480 -3.25 -18.93 -17.08
CA ALA A 480 -4.49 -19.46 -16.54
C ALA A 480 -4.48 -21.00 -16.47
N HIS A 481 -4.01 -21.68 -17.51
CA HIS A 481 -3.86 -23.14 -17.50
C HIS A 481 -2.84 -23.63 -16.45
N LYS A 482 -1.69 -22.98 -16.35
CA LYS A 482 -0.67 -23.27 -15.31
C LYS A 482 -1.25 -23.09 -13.90
N TYR A 483 -2.07 -22.06 -13.70
CA TYR A 483 -2.75 -21.83 -12.42
C TYR A 483 -3.75 -22.94 -12.10
N ILE A 484 -4.63 -23.30 -13.03
CA ILE A 484 -5.61 -24.38 -12.85
C ILE A 484 -4.93 -25.72 -12.54
N TYR A 485 -3.79 -26.00 -13.18
CA TYR A 485 -3.03 -27.23 -12.94
C TYR A 485 -2.39 -27.27 -11.55
N LYS A 486 -1.93 -26.13 -11.02
CA LYS A 486 -1.32 -26.01 -9.69
C LYS A 486 -2.31 -26.16 -8.52
N LEU A 487 -3.60 -25.92 -8.74
CA LEU A 487 -4.60 -25.98 -7.67
C LEU A 487 -4.79 -27.40 -7.13
N SER A 488 -5.00 -27.50 -5.82
CA SER A 488 -5.36 -28.75 -5.16
C SER A 488 -6.75 -29.22 -5.60
N GLU A 489 -7.00 -30.53 -5.60
CA GLU A 489 -8.34 -31.10 -5.89
C GLU A 489 -9.43 -30.56 -4.95
N LYS A 490 -9.07 -30.23 -3.70
CA LYS A 490 -9.98 -29.58 -2.74
C LYS A 490 -10.38 -28.17 -3.17
N GLU A 491 -9.42 -27.39 -3.68
CA GLU A 491 -9.65 -26.01 -4.15
C GLU A 491 -10.44 -26.00 -5.46
N LYS A 492 -10.12 -26.94 -6.37
CA LYS A 492 -10.90 -27.15 -7.60
C LYS A 492 -12.36 -27.50 -7.31
N HIS A 493 -12.61 -28.27 -6.25
CA HIS A 493 -13.96 -28.59 -5.80
C HIS A 493 -14.65 -27.38 -5.17
N LEU A 494 -13.96 -26.65 -4.28
CA LEU A 494 -14.47 -25.48 -3.57
C LEU A 494 -14.92 -24.37 -4.55
N TRP A 495 -14.11 -24.09 -5.58
CA TRP A 495 -14.37 -23.04 -6.56
C TRP A 495 -15.08 -23.54 -7.83
N LYS A 496 -15.57 -24.78 -7.83
CA LYS A 496 -16.26 -25.42 -8.96
C LYS A 496 -15.48 -25.31 -10.30
N LEU A 497 -14.15 -25.34 -10.24
CA LEU A 497 -13.23 -25.18 -11.38
C LEU A 497 -13.03 -26.45 -12.21
N ARG A 498 -13.76 -27.54 -11.92
CA ARG A 498 -13.66 -28.82 -12.67
C ARG A 498 -13.90 -28.67 -14.18
N LYS A 499 -14.63 -27.63 -14.62
CA LYS A 499 -14.81 -27.29 -16.04
C LYS A 499 -13.94 -26.07 -16.38
N PRO A 500 -12.69 -26.25 -16.85
CA PRO A 500 -11.78 -25.14 -17.13
C PRO A 500 -12.34 -24.16 -18.18
N LYS A 501 -13.20 -24.65 -19.08
CA LYS A 501 -13.88 -23.84 -20.09
C LYS A 501 -14.63 -22.64 -19.49
N LYS A 502 -15.43 -22.85 -18.43
CA LYS A 502 -16.22 -21.77 -17.81
C LYS A 502 -15.36 -20.66 -17.21
N PHE A 503 -14.21 -21.02 -16.63
CA PHE A 503 -13.29 -20.04 -16.07
C PHE A 503 -12.58 -19.25 -17.17
N LEU A 504 -12.18 -19.92 -18.25
CA LEU A 504 -11.61 -19.26 -19.42
C LEU A 504 -12.62 -18.34 -20.12
N ASP A 505 -13.90 -18.74 -20.20
CA ASP A 505 -14.97 -17.89 -20.73
C ASP A 505 -15.14 -16.63 -19.87
N LEU A 506 -15.11 -16.76 -18.53
CA LEU A 506 -15.15 -15.62 -17.62
C LEU A 506 -13.91 -14.72 -17.77
N LEU A 507 -12.73 -15.31 -17.90
CA LEU A 507 -11.49 -14.57 -18.13
C LEU A 507 -11.53 -13.83 -19.47
N ARG A 508 -12.13 -14.41 -20.52
CA ARG A 508 -12.33 -13.77 -21.82
C ARG A 508 -13.21 -12.54 -21.70
N VAL A 509 -14.37 -12.68 -21.06
CA VAL A 509 -15.29 -11.55 -20.85
C VAL A 509 -14.63 -10.47 -20.01
N LYS A 510 -13.86 -10.85 -18.99
CA LYS A 510 -13.10 -9.91 -18.17
C LYS A 510 -12.02 -9.18 -18.99
N TYR A 511 -11.27 -9.88 -19.82
CA TYR A 511 -10.26 -9.29 -20.71
C TYR A 511 -10.89 -8.25 -21.65
N ILE A 512 -12.00 -8.59 -22.31
CA ILE A 512 -12.74 -7.67 -23.19
C ILE A 512 -13.27 -6.44 -22.41
N SER A 513 -13.63 -6.59 -21.14
CA SER A 513 -14.03 -5.45 -20.30
C SER A 513 -12.87 -4.56 -19.86
N SER A 514 -11.64 -5.05 -19.92
CA SER A 514 -10.41 -4.35 -19.52
C SER A 514 -9.68 -3.70 -20.69
N LEU A 515 -10.22 -3.76 -21.91
CA LEU A 515 -9.62 -3.08 -23.08
C LEU A 515 -9.70 -1.56 -22.92
N ALA A 516 -8.70 -0.87 -23.46
CA ALA A 516 -8.65 0.58 -23.58
C ALA A 516 -9.83 1.08 -24.42
N GLU A 517 -10.42 2.19 -23.98
CA GLU A 517 -11.61 2.74 -24.61
C GLU A 517 -11.20 3.61 -25.82
N PRO A 518 -11.91 3.52 -26.97
CA PRO A 518 -11.68 4.43 -28.09
C PRO A 518 -11.82 5.89 -27.64
N GLY A 519 -10.88 6.74 -28.04
CA GLY A 519 -10.76 8.14 -27.63
C GLY A 519 -9.81 8.39 -26.46
N GLU A 520 -9.25 7.34 -25.85
CA GLU A 520 -8.32 7.48 -24.73
C GLU A 520 -6.99 8.13 -25.17
N ALA A 521 -6.58 9.18 -24.45
CA ALA A 521 -5.38 9.99 -24.74
C ALA A 521 -4.10 9.32 -24.24
N VAL A 522 -3.78 8.16 -24.80
CA VAL A 522 -2.68 7.29 -24.36
C VAL A 522 -1.30 7.94 -24.43
N GLY A 523 -1.09 8.89 -25.36
CA GLY A 523 0.20 9.58 -25.46
C GLY A 523 0.46 10.54 -24.29
N VAL A 524 -0.56 11.29 -23.86
CA VAL A 524 -0.46 12.14 -22.67
C VAL A 524 -0.25 11.29 -21.42
N VAL A 525 -1.00 10.19 -21.29
CA VAL A 525 -0.86 9.25 -20.17
C VAL A 525 0.55 8.65 -20.13
N ALA A 526 1.11 8.26 -21.27
CA ALA A 526 2.48 7.75 -21.35
C ALA A 526 3.51 8.81 -20.95
N GLY A 527 3.39 10.04 -21.46
CA GLY A 527 4.27 11.15 -21.09
C GLY A 527 4.23 11.48 -19.59
N GLN A 528 3.05 11.46 -18.98
CA GLN A 528 2.87 11.64 -17.54
C GLN A 528 3.42 10.47 -16.73
N SER A 529 3.19 9.24 -17.19
CA SER A 529 3.66 8.02 -16.50
C SER A 529 5.18 7.86 -16.50
N VAL A 530 5.89 8.52 -17.42
CA VAL A 530 7.35 8.60 -17.43
C VAL A 530 7.85 9.81 -16.65
N GLY A 531 7.23 10.98 -16.84
CA GLY A 531 7.72 12.24 -16.27
C GLY A 531 7.40 12.45 -14.79
N GLU A 532 6.31 11.88 -14.27
CA GLU A 532 5.95 12.02 -12.85
C GLU A 532 6.84 11.17 -11.92
N PRO A 533 7.20 9.92 -12.25
CA PRO A 533 8.11 9.12 -11.42
C PRO A 533 9.60 9.47 -11.56
N SER A 534 9.99 10.19 -12.63
CA SER A 534 11.38 10.60 -12.91
C SER A 534 11.81 11.80 -12.07
#